data_AF-A0A6P0VYG2-F1
#
_entry.id   AF-A0A6P0VYG2-F1
#
_cell.length_a   1.000
_cell.length_b   1.000
_cell.length_c   1.000
_cell.angle_alpha   90.00
_cell.angle_beta   90.00
_cell.angle_gamma   90.00
#
_symmetry.space_group_name_H-M   'P 1'
#
loop_
_entity.id
_entity.type
_entity.pdbx_description
1 polymer ?
#
loop_
_entity_poly.entity_id
_entity_poly.type
_entity_poly.pdbx_seq_one_letter_code
_entity_poly.pdbx_strand_id
1 'polypeptide(L)'
;MGLSKKERNKLISRISKVSGIAKYALEAKMSDEYVIEATKHLGVLSIIKDANNYNRYCQSQKTAEANAKLKQFLDPKNSEIYKAGSWLINSLSKGGQDRKQSLLERDLVHKNDYNNTVNDLRDTIETQKDGISQQTSEAKSKISALENRVDSLKGQLGFIQTYIINNYGLRQWQNIAKLIQNDRYG
;
A
#
# COMPACT_ATOMS: atom_id res chain seq x y z
N MET A 1 56.68 -15.17 -45.83
CA MET A 1 57.87 -14.65 -45.12
C MET A 1 57.37 -14.08 -43.81
N GLY A 2 57.71 -14.68 -42.67
CA GLY A 2 57.23 -14.21 -41.37
C GLY A 2 58.02 -12.99 -40.89
N LEU A 3 57.33 -11.95 -40.43
CA LEU A 3 57.97 -10.80 -39.80
C LEU A 3 58.34 -11.16 -38.36
N SER A 4 59.47 -10.65 -37.85
CA SER A 4 59.70 -10.72 -36.41
C SER A 4 58.66 -9.87 -35.67
N LYS A 5 58.31 -10.26 -34.43
CA LYS A 5 57.33 -9.54 -33.60
C LYS A 5 57.64 -8.04 -33.49
N LYS A 6 58.93 -7.67 -33.43
CA LYS A 6 59.40 -6.27 -33.32
C LYS A 6 59.20 -5.52 -34.63
N GLU A 7 59.50 -6.13 -35.76
CA GLU A 7 59.31 -5.54 -37.09
C GLU A 7 57.84 -5.37 -37.42
N ARG A 8 57.03 -6.41 -37.18
CA ARG A 8 55.58 -6.38 -37.35
C ARG A 8 54.97 -5.23 -36.57
N ASN A 9 55.31 -5.10 -35.30
CA ASN A 9 54.82 -4.03 -34.43
C ASN A 9 55.21 -2.61 -34.96
N LYS A 10 56.42 -2.46 -35.50
CA LYS A 10 56.90 -1.21 -36.10
C LYS A 10 56.12 -0.84 -37.37
N LEU A 11 55.87 -1.81 -38.25
CA LEU A 11 55.11 -1.61 -39.48
C LEU A 11 53.63 -1.30 -39.19
N ILE A 12 53.00 -2.05 -38.29
CA ILE A 12 51.64 -1.79 -37.82
C ILE A 12 51.53 -0.39 -37.20
N SER A 13 52.51 0.02 -36.39
CA SER A 13 52.48 1.37 -35.78
C SER A 13 52.54 2.48 -36.84
N ARG A 14 53.30 2.27 -37.94
CA ARG A 14 53.32 3.18 -39.09
C ARG A 14 51.97 3.21 -39.81
N ILE A 15 51.40 2.04 -40.12
CA ILE A 15 50.08 1.93 -40.77
C ILE A 15 49.01 2.62 -39.90
N SER A 16 49.00 2.36 -38.60
CA SER A 16 48.04 2.96 -37.65
C SER A 16 48.10 4.49 -37.65
N LYS A 17 49.32 5.07 -37.64
CA LYS A 17 49.52 6.53 -37.66
C LYS A 17 49.02 7.17 -38.96
N VAL A 18 49.17 6.47 -40.08
CA VAL A 18 48.83 6.99 -41.41
C VAL A 18 47.36 6.74 -41.76
N SER A 19 46.79 5.59 -41.41
CA SER A 19 45.40 5.22 -41.73
C SER A 19 44.36 5.69 -40.71
N GLY A 20 44.78 6.07 -39.49
CA GLY A 20 43.87 6.40 -38.38
C GLY A 20 43.21 5.16 -37.74
N ILE A 21 43.49 3.96 -38.24
CA ILE A 21 42.97 2.70 -37.68
C ILE A 21 43.73 2.38 -36.39
N ALA A 22 43.01 1.91 -35.37
CA ALA A 22 43.61 1.57 -34.10
C ALA A 22 44.58 0.39 -34.23
N LYS A 23 45.74 0.50 -33.59
CA LYS A 23 46.82 -0.48 -33.63
C LYS A 23 46.36 -1.91 -33.30
N TYR A 24 45.60 -2.07 -32.21
CA TYR A 24 45.10 -3.38 -31.78
C TYR A 24 44.21 -4.05 -32.85
N ALA A 25 43.46 -3.27 -33.63
CA ALA A 25 42.58 -3.81 -34.67
C ALA A 25 43.40 -4.35 -35.85
N LEU A 26 44.47 -3.64 -36.22
CA LEU A 26 45.42 -4.07 -37.25
C LEU A 26 46.20 -5.32 -36.81
N GLU A 27 46.65 -5.35 -35.54
CA GLU A 27 47.34 -6.50 -34.96
C GLU A 27 46.49 -7.77 -34.98
N ALA A 28 45.20 -7.64 -34.67
CA ALA A 28 44.27 -8.75 -34.61
C ALA A 28 43.75 -9.23 -35.97
N LYS A 29 43.77 -8.37 -37.00
CA LYS A 29 43.06 -8.63 -38.27
C LYS A 29 43.92 -8.69 -39.52
N MET A 30 45.18 -8.22 -39.50
CA MET A 30 46.07 -8.30 -40.67
C MET A 30 47.05 -9.47 -40.56
N SER A 31 47.35 -10.18 -41.65
CA SER A 31 48.49 -11.13 -41.69
C SER A 31 49.82 -10.38 -41.85
N ASP A 32 50.96 -11.07 -41.82
CA ASP A 32 52.27 -10.47 -42.09
C ASP A 32 52.36 -9.95 -43.53
N GLU A 33 51.84 -10.71 -44.50
CA GLU A 33 51.81 -10.33 -45.92
C GLU A 33 51.02 -9.03 -46.13
N TYR A 34 49.84 -8.91 -45.51
CA TYR A 34 49.03 -7.70 -45.63
C TYR A 34 49.66 -6.50 -44.92
N VAL A 35 50.37 -6.69 -43.81
CA VAL A 35 51.10 -5.61 -43.15
C VAL A 35 52.21 -5.08 -44.06
N ILE A 36 52.98 -5.98 -44.69
CA ILE A 36 54.02 -5.57 -45.64
C ILE A 36 53.40 -4.82 -46.83
N GLU A 37 52.34 -5.37 -47.42
CA GLU A 37 51.71 -4.76 -48.59
C GLU A 37 51.09 -3.38 -48.28
N ALA A 38 50.39 -3.25 -47.16
CA ALA A 38 49.82 -1.97 -46.73
C ALA A 38 50.89 -0.90 -46.48
N THR A 39 52.11 -1.27 -46.06
CA THR A 39 53.21 -0.30 -45.92
C THR A 39 53.77 0.23 -47.24
N LYS A 40 53.54 -0.46 -48.36
CA LYS A 40 53.93 0.06 -49.69
C LYS A 40 52.94 1.12 -50.18
N HIS A 41 51.69 1.07 -49.73
CA HIS A 41 50.60 1.94 -50.19
C HIS A 41 50.14 2.96 -49.13
N LEU A 42 51.06 3.46 -48.30
CA LEU A 42 50.74 4.41 -47.22
C LEU A 42 50.09 5.71 -47.73
N GLY A 43 50.43 6.16 -48.93
CA GLY A 43 49.83 7.36 -49.53
C GLY A 43 48.31 7.24 -49.66
N VAL A 44 47.82 6.09 -50.15
CA VAL A 44 46.38 5.83 -50.29
C VAL A 44 45.71 5.75 -48.92
N LEU A 45 46.35 5.08 -47.96
CA LEU A 45 45.83 4.98 -46.59
C LEU A 45 45.75 6.33 -45.87
N SER A 46 46.59 7.30 -46.25
CA SER A 46 46.56 8.64 -45.67
C SER A 46 45.30 9.43 -46.06
N ILE A 47 44.76 9.20 -47.27
CA ILE A 47 43.58 9.89 -47.79
C ILE A 47 42.34 9.54 -46.97
N ILE A 48 42.24 8.30 -46.49
CA ILE A 48 41.08 7.81 -45.71
C ILE A 48 41.19 8.10 -44.21
N LYS A 49 42.32 8.69 -43.76
CA LYS A 49 42.61 8.89 -42.34
C LYS A 49 41.54 9.73 -41.64
N ASP A 50 41.15 10.84 -42.25
CA ASP A 50 40.19 11.76 -41.63
C ASP A 50 38.79 11.15 -41.56
N ALA A 51 38.39 10.40 -42.59
CA ALA A 51 37.14 9.64 -42.57
C ALA A 51 37.14 8.57 -41.46
N ASN A 52 38.25 7.84 -41.28
CA ASN A 52 38.39 6.85 -40.21
C ASN A 52 38.36 7.50 -38.82
N ASN A 53 39.05 8.63 -38.64
CA ASN A 53 39.05 9.38 -37.38
C ASN A 53 37.64 9.88 -37.05
N TYR A 54 36.93 10.45 -38.02
CA TYR A 54 35.57 10.94 -37.84
C TYR A 54 34.58 9.81 -37.53
N ASN A 55 34.70 8.66 -38.21
CA ASN A 55 33.89 7.48 -37.91
C ASN A 55 34.09 7.02 -36.46
N ARG A 56 35.35 6.91 -36.01
CA ARG A 56 35.68 6.56 -34.62
C ARG A 56 35.13 7.59 -33.63
N TYR A 57 35.22 8.87 -33.94
CA TYR A 57 34.62 9.92 -33.12
C TYR A 57 33.11 9.72 -33.00
N CYS A 58 32.39 9.52 -34.10
CA CYS A 58 30.94 9.26 -34.09
C CYS A 58 30.58 8.01 -33.29
N GLN A 59 31.35 6.92 -33.42
CA GLN A 59 31.14 5.71 -32.61
C GLN A 59 31.36 5.97 -31.11
N SER A 60 32.39 6.76 -30.78
CA SER A 60 32.66 7.14 -29.38
C SER A 60 31.51 7.96 -28.78
N GLN A 61 30.93 8.88 -29.55
CA GLN A 61 29.76 9.67 -29.13
C GLN A 61 28.54 8.78 -28.91
N LYS A 62 28.21 7.90 -29.86
CA LYS A 62 27.11 6.94 -29.71
C LYS A 62 27.28 6.03 -28.49
N THR A 63 28.51 5.59 -28.23
CA THR A 63 28.83 4.77 -27.06
C THR A 63 28.69 5.58 -25.76
N ALA A 64 29.14 6.83 -25.75
CA ALA A 64 28.99 7.73 -24.62
C ALA A 64 27.50 7.99 -24.30
N GLU A 65 26.68 8.26 -25.32
CA GLU A 65 25.23 8.43 -25.18
C GLU A 65 24.55 7.17 -24.64
N ALA A 66 24.89 6.00 -25.19
CA ALA A 66 24.35 4.72 -24.72
C ALA A 66 24.72 4.46 -23.25
N ASN A 67 25.97 4.73 -22.87
CA ASN A 67 26.43 4.61 -21.49
C ASN A 67 25.75 5.62 -20.55
N ALA A 68 25.48 6.84 -21.01
CA ALA A 68 24.73 7.83 -20.24
C ALA A 68 23.28 7.38 -19.98
N LYS A 69 22.60 6.87 -21.02
CA LYS A 69 21.26 6.29 -20.89
C LYS A 69 21.24 5.09 -19.94
N LEU A 70 22.23 4.20 -20.05
CA LEU A 70 22.36 3.05 -19.15
C LEU A 70 22.57 3.51 -17.69
N LYS A 71 23.42 4.51 -17.46
CA LYS A 71 23.61 5.08 -16.11
C LYS A 71 22.31 5.69 -15.55
N GLN A 72 21.53 6.38 -16.38
CA GLN A 72 20.23 6.91 -15.97
C GLN A 72 19.24 5.79 -15.64
N PHE A 73 19.20 4.73 -16.45
CA PHE A 73 18.34 3.58 -16.21
C PHE A 73 18.71 2.84 -14.91
N LEU A 74 20.01 2.68 -14.66
CA LEU A 74 20.53 2.03 -13.44
C LEU A 74 20.49 2.94 -12.20
N ASP A 75 20.19 4.23 -12.34
CA ASP A 75 20.06 5.13 -11.20
C ASP A 75 18.87 4.68 -10.33
N PRO A 76 19.11 4.27 -9.06
CA PRO A 76 18.05 3.83 -8.18
C PRO A 76 16.93 4.86 -8.04
N LYS A 77 17.21 6.16 -8.15
CA LYS A 77 16.19 7.21 -8.07
C LYS A 77 15.16 7.16 -9.21
N ASN A 78 15.55 6.60 -10.36
CA ASN A 78 14.66 6.43 -11.49
C ASN A 78 13.82 5.17 -11.40
N SER A 79 14.23 4.19 -10.56
CA SER A 79 13.50 2.95 -10.33
C SER A 79 12.09 3.20 -9.83
N GLU A 80 11.11 2.53 -10.44
CA GLU A 80 9.72 2.57 -10.00
C GLU A 80 9.57 2.02 -8.58
N ILE A 81 10.36 1.01 -8.23
CA ILE A 81 10.38 0.41 -6.88
C ILE A 81 10.86 1.45 -5.86
N TYR A 82 11.95 2.16 -6.17
CA TYR A 82 12.46 3.21 -5.28
C TYR A 82 11.45 4.35 -5.16
N LYS A 83 10.86 4.81 -6.27
CA LYS A 83 9.81 5.85 -6.26
C LYS A 83 8.60 5.41 -5.43
N ALA A 84 8.17 4.16 -5.54
CA ALA A 84 7.10 3.59 -4.74
C ALA A 84 7.46 3.54 -3.25
N GLY A 85 8.67 3.08 -2.91
CA GLY A 85 9.17 3.05 -1.54
C GLY A 85 9.29 4.46 -0.92
N SER A 86 9.89 5.41 -1.63
CA SER A 86 9.98 6.81 -1.18
C SER A 86 8.60 7.44 -0.99
N TRP A 87 7.67 7.21 -1.93
CA TRP A 87 6.29 7.66 -1.79
C TRP A 87 5.61 7.08 -0.55
N LEU A 88 5.80 5.78 -0.27
CA LEU A 88 5.19 5.11 0.87
C LEU A 88 5.73 5.68 2.19
N ILE A 89 7.05 5.82 2.31
CA ILE A 89 7.69 6.42 3.49
C ILE A 89 7.19 7.85 3.73
N ASN A 90 7.10 8.65 2.67
CA ASN A 90 6.58 10.02 2.74
C ASN A 90 5.08 10.08 3.08
N SER A 91 4.31 9.08 2.68
CA SER A 91 2.89 9.00 3.04
C SER A 91 2.72 8.62 4.50
N LEU A 92 3.51 7.66 4.98
CA LEU A 92 3.48 7.18 6.37
C LEU A 92 4.03 8.21 7.37
N SER A 93 4.92 9.12 6.95
CA SER A 93 5.43 10.19 7.82
C SER A 93 4.40 11.29 8.12
N LYS A 94 3.34 11.42 7.31
CA LYS A 94 2.23 12.37 7.55
C LYS A 94 1.38 11.94 8.75
N GLY A 95 0.62 12.85 9.34
CA GLY A 95 -0.30 12.57 10.46
C GLY A 95 -1.76 12.48 10.03
N GLY A 96 -2.59 11.77 10.82
CA GLY A 96 -4.06 11.86 10.77
C GLY A 96 -4.69 11.67 9.39
N GLN A 97 -5.52 12.65 8.98
CA GLN A 97 -6.27 12.62 7.72
C GLN A 97 -5.38 12.73 6.48
N ASP A 98 -4.25 13.46 6.56
CA ASP A 98 -3.35 13.63 5.42
C ASP A 98 -2.66 12.32 5.04
N ARG A 99 -2.31 11.51 6.04
CA ARG A 99 -1.83 10.14 5.83
C ARG A 99 -2.90 9.29 5.15
N LYS A 100 -4.14 9.33 5.67
CA LYS A 100 -5.27 8.56 5.11
C LYS A 100 -5.50 8.91 3.65
N GLN A 101 -5.58 10.20 3.32
CA GLN A 101 -5.78 10.64 1.94
C GLN A 101 -4.62 10.21 1.03
N SER A 102 -3.37 10.39 1.48
CA SER A 102 -2.20 9.99 0.70
C SER A 102 -2.17 8.49 0.40
N LEU A 103 -2.49 7.64 1.38
CA LEU A 103 -2.53 6.19 1.18
C LEU A 103 -3.67 5.74 0.24
N LEU A 104 -4.75 6.50 0.18
CA LEU A 104 -5.89 6.23 -0.71
C LEU A 104 -5.62 6.58 -2.18
N GLU A 105 -4.64 7.44 -2.48
CA GLU A 105 -4.37 7.92 -3.85
C GLU A 105 -3.74 6.85 -4.77
N ARG A 106 -3.17 5.77 -4.23
CA ARG A 106 -2.39 4.79 -5.02
C ARG A 106 -2.97 3.39 -5.18
N ASP A 107 -4.25 3.18 -4.85
CA ASP A 107 -4.90 1.86 -4.99
C ASP A 107 -4.18 0.70 -4.28
N LEU A 108 -3.22 1.01 -3.39
CA LEU A 108 -2.48 0.04 -2.58
C LEU A 108 -3.30 -0.45 -1.38
N VAL A 109 -4.38 0.26 -1.07
CA VAL A 109 -5.42 -0.17 -0.15
C VAL A 109 -6.70 -0.17 -0.98
N HIS A 110 -7.33 -1.34 -1.13
CA HIS A 110 -8.60 -1.44 -1.85
C HIS A 110 -9.65 -0.60 -1.12
N LYS A 111 -9.85 0.62 -1.61
CA LYS A 111 -10.76 1.63 -1.05
C LYS A 111 -12.17 1.07 -0.89
N ASN A 112 -12.56 0.16 -1.79
CA ASN A 112 -13.83 -0.53 -1.74
C ASN A 112 -13.95 -1.42 -0.49
N ASP A 113 -12.93 -2.20 -0.14
CA ASP A 113 -12.97 -3.09 1.03
C ASP A 113 -13.08 -2.30 2.33
N TYR A 114 -12.34 -1.20 2.44
CA TYR A 114 -12.41 -0.34 3.61
C TYR A 114 -13.77 0.36 3.73
N ASN A 115 -14.30 0.89 2.62
CA ASN A 115 -15.60 1.54 2.61
C ASN A 115 -16.73 0.54 2.86
N ASN A 116 -16.65 -0.67 2.31
CA ASN A 116 -17.62 -1.74 2.56
C ASN A 116 -17.63 -2.13 4.04
N THR A 117 -16.46 -2.34 4.65
CA THR A 117 -16.37 -2.64 6.09
C THR A 117 -16.98 -1.53 6.95
N VAL A 118 -16.73 -0.25 6.60
CA VAL A 118 -17.31 0.89 7.32
C VAL A 118 -18.83 0.96 7.13
N ASN A 119 -19.33 0.65 5.95
CA ASN A 119 -20.77 0.61 5.67
C ASN A 119 -21.44 -0.55 6.43
N ASP A 120 -20.88 -1.76 6.39
CA ASP A 120 -21.40 -2.93 7.11
C ASP A 120 -21.46 -2.68 8.63
N LEU A 121 -20.44 -2.01 9.18
CA LEU A 121 -20.42 -1.61 10.58
C LEU A 121 -21.51 -0.58 10.88
N ARG A 122 -21.72 0.39 10.00
CA ARG A 122 -22.79 1.39 10.13
C ARG A 122 -24.16 0.72 10.13
N ASP A 123 -24.42 -0.17 9.19
CA ASP A 123 -25.68 -0.90 9.06
C ASP A 123 -25.94 -1.80 10.27
N THR A 124 -24.89 -2.44 10.80
CA THR A 124 -24.95 -3.23 12.04
C THR A 124 -25.32 -2.35 13.23
N ILE A 125 -24.70 -1.17 13.37
CA ILE A 125 -24.99 -0.23 14.45
C ILE A 125 -26.43 0.29 14.35
N GLU A 126 -26.91 0.59 13.15
CA GLU A 126 -28.27 1.05 12.90
C GLU A 126 -29.30 -0.03 13.27
N THR A 127 -29.06 -1.28 12.86
CA THR A 127 -29.88 -2.44 13.24
C THR A 127 -29.91 -2.65 14.76
N GLN A 128 -28.76 -2.53 15.43
CA GLN A 128 -28.69 -2.65 16.90
C GLN A 128 -29.47 -1.53 17.60
N LYS A 129 -29.38 -0.29 17.10
CA LYS A 129 -30.10 0.86 17.63
C LYS A 129 -31.62 0.65 17.53
N ASP A 130 -32.10 0.15 16.40
CA ASP A 130 -33.51 -0.14 16.19
C ASP A 130 -33.99 -1.27 17.12
N GLY A 131 -33.21 -2.34 17.24
CA GLY A 131 -33.49 -3.43 18.18
C GLY A 131 -33.57 -2.97 19.63
N ILE A 132 -32.64 -2.11 20.09
CA ILE A 132 -32.66 -1.51 21.43
C ILE A 132 -33.91 -0.64 21.62
N SER A 133 -34.29 0.15 20.60
CA SER A 133 -35.46 1.03 20.65
C SER A 133 -36.76 0.21 20.77
N GLN A 134 -36.86 -0.89 20.04
CA GLN A 134 -37.98 -1.83 20.14
C GLN A 134 -38.04 -2.48 21.52
N GLN A 135 -36.93 -3.04 22.01
CA GLN A 135 -36.86 -3.65 23.34
C GLN A 135 -37.23 -2.67 24.46
N THR A 136 -36.78 -1.41 24.35
CA THR A 136 -37.13 -0.35 25.29
C THR A 136 -38.63 -0.07 25.29
N SER A 137 -39.26 -0.06 24.11
CA SER A 137 -40.70 0.19 23.97
C SER A 137 -41.53 -0.97 24.54
N GLU A 138 -41.12 -2.21 24.28
CA GLU A 138 -41.74 -3.40 24.86
C GLU A 138 -41.61 -3.44 26.39
N ALA A 139 -40.43 -3.09 26.91
CA ALA A 139 -40.20 -2.99 28.35
C ALA A 139 -41.10 -1.94 29.00
N LYS A 140 -41.23 -0.75 28.39
CA LYS A 140 -42.16 0.29 28.86
C LYS A 140 -43.60 -0.21 28.92
N SER A 141 -44.07 -0.90 27.86
CA SER A 141 -45.43 -1.46 27.85
C SER A 141 -45.64 -2.49 28.96
N LYS A 142 -44.64 -3.35 29.23
CA LYS A 142 -44.71 -4.33 30.33
C LYS A 142 -44.74 -3.66 31.69
N ILE A 143 -43.94 -2.61 31.91
CA ILE A 143 -43.93 -1.83 33.15
C ILE A 143 -45.32 -1.25 33.40
N SER A 144 -45.92 -0.56 32.40
CA SER A 144 -47.26 0.00 32.56
C SER A 144 -48.33 -1.05 32.84
N ALA A 145 -48.25 -2.23 32.23
CA ALA A 145 -49.17 -3.33 32.52
C ALA A 145 -49.02 -3.85 33.96
N LEU A 146 -47.78 -3.95 34.46
CA LEU A 146 -47.51 -4.35 35.84
C LEU A 146 -47.98 -3.30 36.85
N GLU A 147 -47.76 -2.01 36.57
CA GLU A 147 -48.24 -0.90 37.40
C GLU A 147 -49.76 -0.93 37.53
N ASN A 148 -50.48 -1.05 36.41
CA ASN A 148 -51.95 -1.18 36.40
C ASN A 148 -52.43 -2.38 37.24
N ARG A 149 -51.72 -3.51 37.14
CA ARG A 149 -52.05 -4.71 37.91
C ARG A 149 -51.80 -4.52 39.40
N VAL A 150 -50.71 -3.87 39.78
CA VAL A 150 -50.41 -3.53 41.17
C VAL A 150 -51.50 -2.63 41.74
N ASP A 151 -51.93 -1.61 41.00
CA ASP A 151 -52.96 -0.68 41.46
C ASP A 151 -54.33 -1.34 41.58
N SER A 152 -54.69 -2.23 40.64
CA SER A 152 -55.90 -3.05 40.75
C SER A 152 -55.87 -3.95 41.99
N LEU A 153 -54.73 -4.59 42.28
CA LEU A 153 -54.59 -5.47 43.46
C LEU A 153 -54.65 -4.67 44.77
N LYS A 154 -54.06 -3.46 44.82
CA LYS A 154 -54.21 -2.55 45.96
C LYS A 154 -55.67 -2.17 46.18
N GLY A 155 -56.41 -1.88 45.11
CA GLY A 155 -57.84 -1.58 45.17
C GLY A 155 -58.64 -2.76 45.74
N GLN A 156 -58.43 -3.97 45.22
CA GLN A 156 -59.07 -5.19 45.72
C GLN A 156 -58.75 -5.44 47.20
N LEU A 157 -57.49 -5.28 47.61
CA LEU A 157 -57.09 -5.40 49.01
C LEU A 157 -57.81 -4.39 49.90
N GLY A 158 -57.96 -3.15 49.42
CA GLY A 158 -58.73 -2.11 50.12
C GLY A 158 -60.20 -2.50 50.31
N PHE A 159 -60.87 -3.01 49.27
CA PHE A 159 -62.25 -3.49 49.38
C PHE A 159 -62.40 -4.64 50.37
N ILE A 160 -61.49 -5.63 50.32
CA ILE A 160 -61.48 -6.76 51.24
C ILE A 160 -61.27 -6.27 52.68
N GLN A 161 -60.33 -5.35 52.90
CA GLN A 161 -60.09 -4.75 54.21
C GLN A 161 -61.36 -4.07 54.74
N THR A 162 -62.01 -3.22 53.95
CA THR A 162 -63.25 -2.54 54.34
C THR A 162 -64.35 -3.54 54.68
N TYR A 163 -64.54 -4.57 53.86
CA TYR A 163 -65.54 -5.61 54.11
C TYR A 163 -65.28 -6.35 55.43
N ILE A 164 -64.03 -6.75 55.70
CA ILE A 164 -63.67 -7.47 56.93
C ILE A 164 -63.89 -6.58 58.15
N ILE A 165 -63.46 -5.31 58.10
CA ILE A 165 -63.62 -4.38 59.22
C ILE A 165 -65.11 -4.17 59.52
N ASN A 166 -65.94 -3.97 58.49
CA ASN A 166 -67.37 -3.70 58.65
C ASN A 166 -68.15 -4.90 59.19
N ASN A 167 -67.79 -6.13 58.83
CA ASN A 167 -68.55 -7.34 59.20
C ASN A 167 -67.97 -8.10 60.40
N TYR A 168 -66.66 -8.05 60.61
CA TYR A 168 -65.94 -8.87 61.61
C TYR A 168 -65.08 -8.04 62.58
N GLY A 169 -65.04 -6.72 62.42
CA GLY A 169 -64.35 -5.79 63.29
C GLY A 169 -62.84 -5.65 63.01
N LEU A 170 -62.27 -4.56 63.51
CA LEU A 170 -60.88 -4.16 63.24
C LEU A 170 -59.84 -5.17 63.75
N ARG A 171 -60.10 -5.83 64.89
CA ARG A 171 -59.18 -6.85 65.45
C ARG A 171 -58.96 -8.01 64.49
N GLN A 172 -60.01 -8.44 63.77
CA GLN A 172 -59.90 -9.57 62.86
C GLN A 172 -59.04 -9.22 61.64
N TRP A 173 -59.20 -8.01 61.07
CA TRP A 173 -58.31 -7.52 60.03
C TRP A 173 -56.84 -7.45 60.49
N GLN A 174 -56.58 -6.92 61.69
CA GLN A 174 -55.22 -6.81 62.22
C GLN A 174 -54.54 -8.18 62.38
N ASN A 175 -55.29 -9.21 62.79
CA ASN A 175 -54.78 -10.59 62.86
C ASN A 175 -54.42 -11.13 61.47
N ILE A 176 -55.29 -10.95 60.48
CA ILE A 176 -55.06 -11.38 59.08
C ILE A 176 -53.86 -10.63 58.47
N ALA A 177 -53.78 -9.31 58.65
CA ALA A 177 -52.69 -8.50 58.12
C ALA A 177 -51.32 -8.90 58.67
N LYS A 178 -51.25 -9.27 59.96
CA LYS A 178 -50.02 -9.82 60.57
C LYS A 178 -49.57 -11.13 59.92
N LEU A 179 -50.51 -12.02 59.60
CA LEU A 179 -50.19 -13.29 58.91
C LEU A 179 -49.63 -13.01 57.50
N ILE A 180 -50.25 -12.11 56.73
CA ILE A 180 -49.79 -11.73 55.39
C ILE A 180 -48.39 -11.08 55.42
N GLN A 181 -48.07 -10.31 56.47
CA GLN A 181 -46.75 -9.69 56.62
C GLN A 181 -45.66 -10.70 56.99
N ASN A 182 -45.97 -11.70 57.84
CA ASN A 182 -45.00 -12.72 58.23
C ASN A 182 -44.64 -13.65 57.07
N ASP A 183 -45.58 -13.97 56.17
CA ASP A 183 -45.31 -14.78 54.96
C ASP A 183 -44.41 -14.07 53.94
N ARG A 184 -44.18 -12.75 54.05
CA ARG A 184 -43.29 -11.99 53.15
C ARG A 184 -41.82 -12.02 53.55
N TYR A 185 -41.48 -12.51 54.74
CA TYR A 185 -40.12 -12.55 55.27
C TYR A 185 -39.65 -13.98 55.65
N GLY A 186 -40.42 -15.00 55.28
CA GLY A 186 -40.08 -16.43 55.40
C GLY A 186 -39.57 -17.02 54.10
#